data_AF-A0A965G4G0-F1
#
_entry.id   AF-A0A965G4G0-F1
#
_cell.length_a   1.000
_cell.length_b   1.000
_cell.length_c   1.000
_cell.angle_alpha   90.00
_cell.angle_beta   90.00
_cell.angle_gamma   90.00
#
_symmetry.space_group_name_H-M   'P 1'
#
loop_
_entity.id
_entity.type
_entity.pdbx_description
1 polymer ?
#
loop_
_entity_poly.entity_id
_entity_poly.type
_entity_poly.pdbx_seq_one_letter_code
_entity_poly.pdbx_strand_id
1 'polypeptide(L)'
;MELVDGGVDFILGGGVACVLHGVERITMDVDVAIHMDSANWGRLIGVMNKMGLLPRAPVRPETLIDPKVRQAMVEEKQALVFTF
;
A
#
# COMPACT_ATOMS: atom_id res chain seq x y z
N MET A 1 -13.58 -1.33 5.45
CA MET A 1 -13.72 0.08 5.85
C MET A 1 -12.47 0.59 6.57
N GLU A 2 -11.62 -0.28 7.13
CA GLU A 2 -10.35 0.04 7.84
C GLU A 2 -9.45 1.12 7.22
N LEU A 3 -9.16 1.11 5.90
CA LEU A 3 -8.34 2.17 5.27
C LEU A 3 -9.04 3.54 5.32
N VAL A 4 -10.36 3.56 5.10
CA VAL A 4 -11.19 4.77 5.19
C VAL A 4 -11.29 5.23 6.64
N ASP A 5 -11.55 4.31 7.57
CA ASP A 5 -11.66 4.59 9.01
C ASP A 5 -10.33 5.06 9.61
N GLY A 6 -9.21 4.54 9.08
CA GLY A 6 -7.86 4.98 9.40
C GLY A 6 -7.46 6.31 8.77
N GLY A 7 -8.35 6.92 7.95
CA GLY A 7 -8.10 8.19 7.27
C GLY A 7 -6.98 8.11 6.23
N VAL A 8 -6.71 6.93 5.67
CA VAL A 8 -5.70 6.77 4.63
C VAL A 8 -6.20 7.44 3.35
N ASP A 9 -5.34 8.25 2.73
CA ASP A 9 -5.59 8.87 1.43
C ASP A 9 -5.03 7.93 0.35
N PHE A 10 -5.94 7.29 -0.38
CA PHE A 10 -5.62 6.27 -1.37
C PHE A 10 -6.60 6.25 -2.52
N ILE A 11 -6.14 5.70 -3.64
CA ILE A 11 -7.00 5.24 -4.73
C ILE A 11 -6.90 3.72 -4.84
N LEU A 12 -8.00 3.11 -5.27
CA LEU A 12 -8.04 1.68 -5.56
C LEU A 12 -7.49 1.42 -6.97
N GLY A 13 -6.62 0.43 -7.09
CA GLY A 13 -6.05 -0.01 -8.36
C GLY A 13 -6.34 -1.47 -8.65
N GLY A 14 -5.62 -1.99 -9.65
CA GLY A 14 -5.58 -3.42 -9.92
C GLY A 14 -6.90 -4.05 -10.34
N GLY A 15 -7.06 -5.33 -10.04
CA GLY A 15 -8.22 -6.11 -10.48
C GLY A 15 -9.53 -5.66 -9.85
N VAL A 16 -9.51 -5.25 -8.58
CA VAL A 16 -10.72 -4.77 -7.91
C VAL A 16 -11.23 -3.49 -8.57
N ALA A 17 -10.34 -2.56 -8.94
CA ALA A 17 -10.74 -1.36 -9.68
C ALA A 17 -11.40 -1.71 -11.03
N CYS A 18 -10.86 -2.69 -11.78
CA CYS A 18 -11.49 -3.15 -13.02
C CYS A 18 -12.92 -3.69 -12.78
N VAL A 19 -13.11 -4.48 -11.72
CA VAL A 19 -14.44 -5.01 -11.35
C VAL A 19 -15.42 -3.90 -11.03
N LEU A 20 -14.99 -2.87 -10.28
CA LEU A 20 -15.82 -1.69 -9.98
C LEU A 20 -16.20 -0.90 -11.24
N HIS A 21 -15.39 -0.97 -12.30
CA HIS A 21 -15.69 -0.39 -13.61
C HIS A 21 -16.48 -1.32 -14.55
N GLY A 22 -16.99 -2.45 -14.06
CA GLY A 22 -17.86 -3.36 -14.82
C GLY A 22 -17.13 -4.43 -15.63
N VAL A 23 -15.82 -4.61 -15.43
CA VAL A 23 -15.05 -5.68 -16.07
C VAL A 23 -15.07 -6.93 -15.20
N GLU A 24 -15.72 -8.00 -15.69
CA GLU A 24 -15.77 -9.28 -14.98
C GLU A 24 -14.41 -9.98 -14.99
N ARG A 25 -13.84 -10.19 -13.80
CA ARG A 25 -12.59 -10.94 -13.59
C ARG A 25 -12.48 -11.42 -12.15
N ILE A 26 -11.69 -12.47 -11.93
CA ILE A 26 -11.29 -12.90 -10.60
C ILE A 26 -10.13 -12.02 -10.12
N THR A 27 -10.17 -11.61 -8.86
CA THR A 27 -9.08 -10.91 -8.14
C THR A 27 -8.82 -11.66 -6.85
N MET A 28 -7.55 -11.70 -6.42
CA MET A 28 -7.14 -12.39 -5.18
C MET A 28 -6.51 -11.43 -4.17
N ASP A 29 -6.23 -10.21 -4.61
CA ASP A 29 -5.58 -9.15 -3.89
C ASP A 29 -6.30 -7.82 -4.10
N VAL A 30 -5.89 -6.85 -3.29
CA VAL A 30 -6.33 -5.46 -3.31
C VAL A 30 -5.09 -4.60 -3.51
N ASP A 31 -5.03 -3.91 -4.65
CA ASP A 31 -3.98 -2.94 -4.94
C ASP A 31 -4.45 -1.54 -4.57
N VAL A 32 -3.63 -0.79 -3.84
CA VAL A 32 -3.88 0.63 -3.54
C VAL A 32 -2.65 1.46 -3.87
N ALA A 33 -2.88 2.66 -4.40
CA ALA A 33 -1.86 3.69 -4.45
C ALA A 33 -2.20 4.76 -3.41
N ILE A 34 -1.23 5.11 -2.57
CA ILE A 34 -1.42 6.10 -1.51
C ILE A 34 -0.77 7.43 -1.87
N HIS A 35 -1.31 8.53 -1.34
CA HIS A 35 -0.62 9.81 -1.40
C HIS A 35 0.73 9.72 -0.63
N MET A 36 1.83 10.12 -1.27
CA MET A 36 3.21 9.82 -0.86
C MET A 36 3.78 10.77 0.21
N ASP A 37 2.97 11.19 1.17
CA ASP A 37 3.41 11.98 2.32
C ASP A 37 3.63 11.10 3.56
N SER A 38 4.53 11.52 4.45
CA SER A 38 4.93 10.73 5.62
C SER A 38 3.79 10.50 6.62
N ALA A 39 2.84 11.42 6.74
CA ALA A 39 1.70 11.25 7.66
C ALA A 39 0.75 10.17 7.14
N ASN A 40 0.50 10.16 5.83
CA ASN A 40 -0.33 9.13 5.20
C ASN A 40 0.29 7.73 5.24
N TRP A 41 1.62 7.64 5.06
CA TRP A 41 2.35 6.40 5.33
C TRP A 41 2.16 5.90 6.76
N GLY A 42 2.23 6.80 7.75
CA GLY A 42 1.97 6.47 9.14
C GLY A 42 0.56 5.90 9.36
N ARG A 43 -0.46 6.50 8.74
CA ARG A 43 -1.84 5.99 8.79
C ARG A 43 -1.97 4.61 8.14
N LEU A 44 -1.41 4.42 6.94
CA LEU A 44 -1.41 3.14 6.25
C LEU A 44 -0.80 2.04 7.12
N ILE A 45 0.41 2.27 7.64
CA ILE A 45 1.14 1.28 8.46
C ILE A 45 0.36 0.97 9.75
N GLY A 46 -0.24 1.99 10.38
CA GLY A 46 -1.12 1.79 11.54
C GLY A 46 -2.30 0.86 11.23
N VAL A 47 -2.94 1.03 10.06
CA VAL A 47 -4.02 0.15 9.60
C VAL A 47 -3.50 -1.27 9.33
N MET A 48 -2.39 -1.43 8.59
CA MET A 48 -1.82 -2.75 8.30
C MET A 48 -1.47 -3.52 9.58
N ASN A 49 -0.85 -2.83 10.56
CA ASN A 49 -0.50 -3.40 11.85
C ASN A 49 -1.75 -3.80 12.66
N LYS A 50 -2.80 -2.95 12.68
CA LYS A 50 -4.08 -3.27 13.33
C LYS A 50 -4.75 -4.49 12.73
N MET A 51 -4.62 -4.67 11.40
CA MET A 51 -5.16 -5.82 10.67
C MET A 51 -4.30 -7.09 10.83
N GLY A 52 -3.11 -7.00 11.43
CA GLY A 52 -2.18 -8.12 11.57
C GLY A 52 -1.53 -8.56 10.25
N LEU A 53 -1.47 -7.68 9.25
CA LEU A 53 -0.84 -7.96 7.96
C LEU A 53 0.69 -7.87 8.08
N LEU A 54 1.39 -8.76 7.38
CA LEU A 54 2.83 -8.93 7.52
C LEU A 54 3.52 -8.74 6.18
N PRO A 55 4.52 -7.85 6.08
CA PRO A 55 5.28 -7.65 4.85
C PRO A 55 5.77 -8.95 4.24
N ARG A 56 5.53 -9.11 2.94
CA ARG A 56 6.10 -10.22 2.18
C ARG A 56 7.61 -10.03 1.98
N ALA A 57 8.04 -8.79 1.78
CA ALA A 57 9.46 -8.45 1.75
C ALA A 57 10.01 -8.41 3.19
N PRO A 58 11.26 -8.82 3.44
CA PRO A 58 11.89 -8.76 4.76
C PRO A 58 12.32 -7.32 5.12
N VAL A 59 11.38 -6.39 5.04
CA VAL A 59 11.57 -4.95 5.27
C VAL A 59 10.52 -4.51 6.28
N ARG A 60 10.96 -3.77 7.30
CA ARG A 60 10.05 -3.20 8.31
C ARG A 60 9.23 -2.08 7.66
N PRO A 61 7.88 -2.12 7.68
CA PRO A 61 7.05 -1.12 6.99
C PRO A 61 7.30 0.30 7.44
N GLU A 62 7.65 0.48 8.71
CA GLU A 62 7.96 1.77 9.33
C GLU A 62 9.10 2.50 8.61
N THR A 63 10.02 1.78 7.97
CA THR A 63 11.10 2.42 7.20
C THR A 63 10.59 3.10 5.94
N LEU A 64 9.42 2.69 5.40
CA LEU A 64 8.81 3.29 4.21
C LEU A 64 8.27 4.70 4.48
N ILE A 65 8.15 5.14 5.72
CA ILE A 65 7.76 6.52 6.07
C ILE A 65 8.82 7.51 5.56
N ASP A 66 10.09 7.12 5.56
CA ASP A 66 11.21 7.93 5.07
C ASP A 66 11.23 7.93 3.51
N PRO A 67 11.06 9.09 2.86
CA PRO A 67 11.15 9.19 1.41
C PRO A 67 12.47 8.68 0.83
N LYS A 68 13.59 8.81 1.56
CA LYS A 68 14.91 8.36 1.10
C LYS A 68 14.97 6.84 0.98
N VAL A 69 14.34 6.12 1.91
CA VAL A 69 14.24 4.65 1.86
C VAL A 69 13.44 4.24 0.64
N ARG A 70 12.28 4.89 0.40
CA ARG A 70 11.47 4.62 -0.79
C ARG A 70 12.24 4.87 -2.09
N GLN A 71 12.97 5.99 -2.15
CA GLN A 71 13.78 6.34 -3.31
C GLN A 71 14.88 5.30 -3.58
N ALA A 72 15.64 4.91 -2.55
CA ALA A 72 16.67 3.88 -2.67
C ALA A 72 16.08 2.53 -3.12
N MET A 73 14.93 2.13 -2.59
CA MET A 73 14.24 0.90 -3.03
C MET A 73 13.86 0.94 -4.52
N VAL A 74 13.39 2.08 -5.02
CA VAL A 74 13.06 2.24 -6.44
C VAL A 74 14.32 2.25 -7.29
N GLU A 75 15.33 3.05 -6.95
CA GLU A 75 16.55 3.21 -7.76
C GLU A 75 17.41 1.94 -7.77
N GLU A 76 17.65 1.33 -6.61
CA GLU A 76 18.58 0.20 -6.47
C GLU A 76 17.93 -1.16 -6.73
N LYS A 77 16.63 -1.30 -6.42
CA LYS A 77 15.92 -2.60 -6.47
C LYS A 77 14.78 -2.63 -7.49
N GLN A 78 14.47 -1.51 -8.15
CA GLN A 78 13.31 -1.38 -9.03
C GLN A 78 12.00 -1.77 -8.32
N ALA A 79 11.95 -1.58 -7.00
CA ALA A 79 10.80 -1.96 -6.17
C ALA A 79 9.75 -0.84 -6.20
N LEU A 80 8.86 -0.92 -7.20
CA LEU A 80 7.76 0.05 -7.38
C LEU A 80 6.51 -0.27 -6.55
N VAL A 81 6.38 -1.51 -6.09
CA VAL A 81 5.23 -2.02 -5.33
C VAL A 81 5.72 -2.67 -4.04
N PHE A 82 4.99 -2.46 -2.95
CA PHE A 82 5.23 -3.10 -1.67
C PHE A 82 4.01 -3.92 -1.25
N THR A 83 4.23 -5.19 -0.90
CA THR A 83 3.16 -6.13 -0.54
C THR A 83 3.23 -6.49 0.94
N PHE A 84 2.08 -6.36 1.60
CA PHE A 84 1.81 -6.86 2.96
C PHE A 84 1.18 -8.26 2.94
#